data_AF-A0A7S3RRF9-F1
#
_entry.id   AF-A0A7S3RRF9-F1
#
_cell.length_a   1.000
_cell.length_b   1.000
_cell.length_c   1.000
_cell.angle_alpha   90.00
_cell.angle_beta   90.00
_cell.angle_gamma   90.00
#
_symmetry.space_group_name_H-M   'P 1'
#
loop_
_entity.id
_entity.type
_entity.pdbx_description
1 polymer ?
#
loop_
_entity_poly.entity_id
_entity_poly.type
_entity_poly.pdbx_seq_one_letter_code
_entity_poly.pdbx_strand_id
1 'polypeptide(L)'
;GGGGGGGGGGGGANRLRFARLPPRLESNASKAAPDGFGAAEHVLLIGIDGITPRALNDAIARGDAPSLAALRSRGAWSDEVRVTQPSSSLSSWASILTGSPPEMHGVHLAAQLRSEYPVRPASYPEGVRYPTLFTALREARPRLSTAAYYSWPPLSSLLGQAELNVSALRPCGSCDGCVEVEPQLAAEFVKALKRQRFALSWVYFDVLDECAHALRAGDRDAAYTPLLRTVDEWVGRIVRALHASRMAKSTLLLVASDHGRDAPTGRSHGGFSTAELEVPWILSGPGVVAGRLTVPISSTDAAPTLLHALGVTPPVQMHGRVVAEAFGGGGVEGQRRVMRAEGSEESRGEREREQGQSCGAGACQLGRTPATPKALPPRHWAGPRSAPPRGWHPVRAPCSAVELPCLPRVQAAAGAWPPDPFATRASPPRCCRPPARRATPPSGPLSARFCSRCAPCSPCRRSCVPSSAAEASRPGSRPATSAQAA
;
A
#
# COMPACT_ATOMS: atom_id res chain seq x y z
N GLY A 1 49.90 53.84 21.94
CA GLY A 1 48.54 54.12 21.42
C GLY A 1 47.75 52.82 21.46
N GLY A 2 46.45 52.78 21.73
CA GLY A 2 45.43 53.82 21.50
C GLY A 2 44.88 53.69 20.07
N GLY A 3 43.57 53.69 19.81
CA GLY A 3 42.41 53.74 20.72
C GLY A 3 41.14 54.11 19.95
N GLY A 4 39.96 53.61 20.36
CA GLY A 4 38.65 53.93 19.77
C GLY A 4 38.39 53.32 18.38
N GLY A 5 37.16 53.01 17.95
CA GLY A 5 35.85 53.18 18.60
C GLY A 5 34.96 54.16 17.83
N GLY A 6 33.83 53.70 17.29
CA GLY A 6 32.83 54.57 16.64
C GLY A 6 32.06 53.86 15.53
N GLY A 7 30.78 53.58 15.76
CA GLY A 7 29.85 53.05 14.76
C GLY A 7 28.85 54.11 14.27
N GLY A 8 28.13 53.78 13.20
CA GLY A 8 27.04 54.57 12.63
C GLY A 8 26.57 53.89 11.34
N GLY A 9 25.26 53.69 11.15
CA GLY A 9 24.76 52.84 10.06
C GLY A 9 23.49 53.34 9.41
N GLY A 10 22.89 52.50 8.56
CA GLY A 10 21.52 52.65 8.06
C GLY A 10 21.40 52.88 6.55
N GLY A 11 20.39 52.25 5.94
CA GLY A 11 19.93 52.52 4.57
C GLY A 11 20.45 51.55 3.51
N GLY A 12 19.66 50.53 3.17
CA GLY A 12 20.02 49.53 2.15
C GLY A 12 19.24 49.68 0.84
N ALA A 13 19.66 48.93 -0.18
CA ALA A 13 18.83 48.54 -1.31
C ALA A 13 19.31 47.18 -1.85
N ASN A 14 18.42 46.19 -1.88
CA ASN A 14 18.73 44.85 -2.38
C ASN A 14 18.97 44.86 -3.90
N ARG A 15 20.09 44.26 -4.35
CA ARG A 15 20.19 43.66 -5.69
C ARG A 15 20.52 42.18 -5.54
N LEU A 16 19.55 41.34 -5.88
CA LEU A 16 19.61 39.89 -5.79
C LEU A 16 20.78 39.34 -6.63
N ARG A 17 21.62 38.50 -6.03
CA ARG A 17 22.57 37.65 -6.75
C ARG A 17 22.00 36.25 -6.86
N PHE A 18 21.93 35.71 -8.08
CA PHE A 18 21.50 34.33 -8.30
C PHE A 18 22.44 33.35 -7.60
N ALA A 19 21.87 32.43 -6.81
CA ALA A 19 22.63 31.37 -6.17
C ALA A 19 23.15 30.39 -7.24
N ARG A 20 24.43 29.99 -7.13
CA ARG A 20 24.99 28.93 -7.98
C ARG A 20 24.26 27.61 -7.71
N LEU A 21 23.98 26.86 -8.76
CA LEU A 21 23.56 25.46 -8.65
C LEU A 21 24.61 24.68 -7.84
N PRO A 22 24.19 23.72 -6.98
CA PRO A 22 25.13 22.86 -6.27
C PRO A 22 25.96 22.04 -7.26
N PRO A 23 27.21 21.67 -6.92
CA PRO A 23 28.04 20.86 -7.80
C PRO A 23 27.35 19.52 -8.10
N ARG A 24 27.50 19.03 -9.34
CA ARG A 24 27.14 17.64 -9.66
C ARG A 24 27.90 16.73 -8.71
N LEU A 25 27.15 15.89 -8.01
CA LEU A 25 27.74 14.90 -7.12
C LEU A 25 28.38 13.82 -7.97
N GLU A 26 29.71 13.80 -8.04
CA GLU A 26 30.42 12.60 -8.44
C GLU A 26 30.07 11.49 -7.46
N SER A 27 29.61 10.37 -8.02
CA SER A 27 29.28 9.16 -7.30
C SER A 27 30.58 8.44 -6.95
N ASN A 28 30.99 8.50 -5.68
CA ASN A 28 31.84 7.46 -5.10
C ASN A 28 30.99 6.19 -4.96
N ALA A 29 30.68 5.56 -6.09
CA ALA A 29 30.15 4.22 -6.15
C ALA A 29 31.30 3.28 -5.78
N SER A 30 31.35 2.86 -4.52
CA SER A 30 32.18 1.74 -4.09
C SER A 30 31.61 0.44 -4.64
N LYS A 31 31.77 0.25 -5.96
CA LYS A 31 31.57 -1.00 -6.69
C LYS A 31 30.30 -1.79 -6.31
N ALA A 32 29.15 -1.11 -6.30
CA ALA A 32 27.86 -1.80 -6.34
C ALA A 32 27.86 -2.77 -7.53
N ALA A 33 27.28 -3.95 -7.37
CA ALA A 33 27.14 -4.88 -8.48
C ALA A 33 26.24 -4.25 -9.58
N PRO A 34 26.45 -4.57 -10.88
CA PRO A 34 25.72 -3.93 -11.97
C PRO A 34 24.19 -4.12 -11.95
N ASP A 35 23.70 -5.06 -11.14
CA ASP A 35 22.29 -5.38 -10.90
C ASP A 35 21.68 -4.64 -9.70
N GLY A 36 22.50 -3.96 -8.89
CA GLY A 36 22.09 -3.24 -7.68
C GLY A 36 22.41 -3.95 -6.35
N PHE A 37 23.01 -5.14 -6.36
CA PHE A 37 23.19 -5.90 -5.11
C PHE A 37 24.13 -5.15 -4.14
N GLY A 38 23.64 -4.91 -2.92
CA GLY A 38 24.38 -4.18 -1.89
C GLY A 38 24.68 -2.72 -2.24
N ALA A 39 23.93 -2.10 -3.17
CA ALA A 39 24.14 -0.72 -3.58
C ALA A 39 23.93 0.32 -2.47
N ALA A 40 23.20 -0.01 -1.38
CA ALA A 40 22.83 0.93 -0.33
C ALA A 40 23.14 0.41 1.10
N GLU A 41 23.53 1.32 1.99
CA GLU A 41 23.60 1.07 3.44
C GLU A 41 22.21 1.20 4.11
N HIS A 42 21.34 1.99 3.48
CA HIS A 42 20.05 2.42 4.00
C HIS A 42 18.98 2.35 2.92
N VAL A 43 17.80 1.87 3.27
CA VAL A 43 16.58 1.94 2.46
C VAL A 43 15.53 2.76 3.18
N LEU A 44 14.88 3.65 2.42
CA LEU A 44 13.68 4.35 2.84
C LEU A 44 12.55 4.08 1.83
N LEU A 45 11.51 3.37 2.26
CA LEU A 45 10.23 3.33 1.58
C LEU A 45 9.38 4.52 2.06
N ILE A 46 8.91 5.34 1.14
CA ILE A 46 7.86 6.34 1.38
C ILE A 46 6.60 5.83 0.69
N GLY A 47 5.59 5.48 1.49
CA GLY A 47 4.26 5.19 1.02
C GLY A 47 3.41 6.45 1.01
N ILE A 48 2.74 6.71 -0.11
CA ILE A 48 1.73 7.75 -0.24
C ILE A 48 0.46 7.03 -0.70
N ASP A 49 -0.57 6.99 0.14
CA ASP A 49 -1.78 6.24 -0.14
C ASP A 49 -2.58 6.87 -1.29
N GLY A 50 -3.04 6.04 -2.23
CA GLY A 50 -3.93 6.45 -3.30
C GLY A 50 -3.44 7.58 -4.24
N ILE A 51 -2.11 7.74 -4.48
CA ILE A 51 -1.55 8.67 -5.48
C ILE A 51 -1.60 8.10 -6.90
N THR A 52 -2.32 8.77 -7.81
CA THR A 52 -2.44 8.32 -9.22
C THR A 52 -1.32 8.87 -10.11
N PRO A 53 -0.92 8.16 -11.18
CA PRO A 53 0.06 8.67 -12.14
C PRO A 53 -0.39 9.98 -12.79
N ARG A 54 -1.69 10.14 -13.06
CA ARG A 54 -2.29 11.39 -13.56
C ARG A 54 -2.00 12.55 -12.62
N ALA A 55 -2.41 12.45 -11.36
CA ALA A 55 -2.30 13.55 -10.42
C ALA A 55 -0.84 13.92 -10.14
N LEU A 56 0.06 12.93 -10.09
CA LEU A 56 1.50 13.18 -9.98
C LEU A 56 2.05 13.91 -11.20
N ASN A 57 1.74 13.45 -12.41
CA ASN A 57 2.20 14.09 -13.65
C ASN A 57 1.70 15.53 -13.77
N ASP A 58 0.43 15.76 -13.48
CA ASP A 58 -0.21 17.08 -13.48
C ASP A 58 0.42 18.02 -12.43
N ALA A 59 0.70 17.52 -11.22
CA ALA A 59 1.36 18.31 -10.17
C ALA A 59 2.83 18.62 -10.51
N ILE A 60 3.57 17.68 -11.11
CA ILE A 60 4.94 17.93 -11.59
C ILE A 60 4.93 19.00 -12.70
N ALA A 61 4.02 18.90 -13.66
CA ALA A 61 3.91 19.85 -14.78
C ALA A 61 3.58 21.28 -14.32
N ARG A 62 2.79 21.44 -13.25
CA ARG A 62 2.50 22.75 -12.63
C ARG A 62 3.58 23.25 -11.67
N GLY A 63 4.56 22.42 -11.29
CA GLY A 63 5.53 22.73 -10.24
C GLY A 63 4.98 22.60 -8.81
N ASP A 64 3.83 21.95 -8.63
CA ASP A 64 3.19 21.68 -7.34
C ASP A 64 3.86 20.56 -6.54
N ALA A 65 4.61 19.67 -7.19
CA ALA A 65 5.30 18.53 -6.57
C ALA A 65 6.84 18.56 -6.83
N PRO A 66 7.56 19.59 -6.36
CA PRO A 66 8.98 19.78 -6.68
C PRO A 66 9.91 18.72 -6.07
N SER A 67 9.57 18.13 -4.92
CA SER A 67 10.41 17.12 -4.25
C SER A 67 10.33 15.77 -4.98
N LEU A 68 9.12 15.36 -5.37
CA LEU A 68 8.83 14.18 -6.18
C LEU A 68 9.36 14.36 -7.62
N ALA A 69 9.18 15.53 -8.23
CA ALA A 69 9.80 15.87 -9.51
C ALA A 69 11.33 15.71 -9.47
N ALA A 70 11.97 16.22 -8.42
CA ALA A 70 13.41 16.14 -8.25
C ALA A 70 13.90 14.70 -7.98
N LEU A 71 13.10 13.86 -7.29
CA LEU A 71 13.38 12.43 -7.13
C LEU A 71 13.28 11.69 -8.47
N ARG A 72 12.23 11.95 -9.23
CA ARG A 72 11.95 11.34 -10.55
C ARG A 72 13.01 11.69 -11.59
N SER A 73 13.47 12.94 -11.63
CA SER A 73 14.46 13.41 -12.62
C SER A 73 15.87 12.83 -12.44
N ARG A 74 16.19 12.29 -11.27
CA ARG A 74 17.48 11.68 -10.92
C ARG A 74 17.42 10.18 -10.64
N GLY A 75 16.24 9.57 -10.84
CA GLY A 75 15.92 8.20 -10.44
C GLY A 75 15.31 7.39 -11.57
N ALA A 76 15.15 6.10 -11.32
CA ALA A 76 14.40 5.20 -12.16
C ALA A 76 12.91 5.27 -11.77
N TRP A 77 12.00 5.39 -12.73
CA TRP A 77 10.58 5.54 -12.43
C TRP A 77 9.67 4.82 -13.42
N SER A 78 8.48 4.42 -12.98
CA SER A 78 7.38 3.99 -13.84
C SER A 78 6.07 4.60 -13.37
N ASP A 79 5.18 4.88 -14.31
CA ASP A 79 3.79 5.29 -14.07
C ASP A 79 2.81 4.11 -14.25
N GLU A 80 3.33 2.92 -14.58
CA GLU A 80 2.60 1.71 -14.98
C GLU A 80 2.86 0.53 -14.02
N VAL A 81 3.24 0.80 -12.76
CA VAL A 81 3.45 -0.29 -11.79
C VAL A 81 2.12 -0.94 -11.46
N ARG A 82 2.05 -2.25 -11.66
CA ARG A 82 0.83 -3.04 -11.54
C ARG A 82 0.58 -3.43 -10.09
N VAL A 83 -0.54 -2.96 -9.54
CA VAL A 83 -1.04 -3.34 -8.21
C VAL A 83 -1.68 -4.74 -8.27
N THR A 84 -1.59 -5.47 -7.15
CA THR A 84 -2.29 -6.73 -6.92
C THR A 84 -3.81 -6.54 -6.76
N GLN A 85 -4.57 -7.63 -6.65
CA GLN A 85 -6.04 -7.56 -6.57
C GLN A 85 -6.55 -8.12 -5.23
N PRO A 86 -7.49 -7.42 -4.56
CA PRO A 86 -8.13 -6.16 -4.96
C PRO A 86 -7.22 -4.94 -4.75
N SER A 87 -7.47 -3.85 -5.49
CA SER A 87 -6.79 -2.54 -5.41
C SER A 87 -7.18 -1.77 -4.14
N SER A 88 -7.02 -2.40 -2.98
CA SER A 88 -7.35 -1.90 -1.65
C SER A 88 -6.11 -1.78 -0.79
N SER A 89 -6.10 -0.80 0.12
CA SER A 89 -4.86 -0.34 0.74
C SER A 89 -4.16 -1.42 1.58
N LEU A 90 -4.87 -2.09 2.49
CA LEU A 90 -4.24 -3.12 3.32
C LEU A 90 -3.70 -4.32 2.50
N SER A 91 -4.40 -4.70 1.41
CA SER A 91 -3.97 -5.78 0.53
C SER A 91 -2.72 -5.38 -0.25
N SER A 92 -2.73 -4.17 -0.80
CA SER A 92 -1.67 -3.65 -1.66
C SER A 92 -0.41 -3.33 -0.86
N TRP A 93 -0.54 -2.73 0.35
CA TRP A 93 0.57 -2.57 1.29
C TRP A 93 1.12 -3.92 1.76
N ALA A 94 0.27 -4.92 2.01
CA ALA A 94 0.76 -6.26 2.31
C ALA A 94 1.55 -6.84 1.14
N SER A 95 1.12 -6.65 -0.12
CA SER A 95 1.87 -7.09 -1.29
C SER A 95 3.21 -6.36 -1.48
N ILE A 96 3.24 -5.04 -1.25
CA ILE A 96 4.46 -4.21 -1.29
C ILE A 96 5.48 -4.65 -0.23
N LEU A 97 5.01 -4.94 0.98
CA LEU A 97 5.87 -5.28 2.12
C LEU A 97 6.32 -6.74 2.15
N THR A 98 5.48 -7.67 1.67
CA THR A 98 5.80 -9.12 1.62
C THR A 98 6.44 -9.54 0.30
N GLY A 99 6.35 -8.71 -0.74
CA GLY A 99 6.80 -9.04 -2.08
C GLY A 99 6.00 -10.15 -2.75
N SER A 100 4.73 -10.32 -2.37
CA SER A 100 3.89 -11.46 -2.76
C SER A 100 2.44 -11.04 -2.99
N PRO A 101 1.63 -11.80 -3.75
CA PRO A 101 0.25 -11.43 -3.98
C PRO A 101 -0.69 -11.91 -2.85
N PRO A 102 -1.94 -11.41 -2.77
CA PRO A 102 -2.87 -11.70 -1.69
C PRO A 102 -3.19 -13.18 -1.50
N GLU A 103 -3.18 -13.98 -2.56
CA GLU A 103 -3.33 -15.45 -2.50
C GLU A 103 -2.23 -16.13 -1.67
N MET A 104 -1.06 -15.49 -1.56
CA MET A 104 0.08 -16.02 -0.81
C MET A 104 0.16 -15.44 0.62
N HIS A 105 -0.03 -14.14 0.81
CA HIS A 105 0.04 -13.53 2.15
C HIS A 105 -1.28 -13.52 2.92
N GLY A 106 -2.41 -13.86 2.29
CA GLY A 106 -3.72 -14.02 2.94
C GLY A 106 -4.42 -12.70 3.35
N VAL A 107 -3.99 -11.55 2.83
CA VAL A 107 -4.56 -10.24 3.19
C VAL A 107 -5.22 -9.62 1.96
N HIS A 108 -6.55 -9.70 1.88
CA HIS A 108 -7.32 -9.16 0.75
C HIS A 108 -8.05 -7.85 1.06
N LEU A 109 -8.52 -7.65 2.30
CA LEU A 109 -9.27 -6.45 2.71
C LEU A 109 -9.05 -6.13 4.19
N ALA A 110 -9.01 -4.85 4.55
CA ALA A 110 -8.95 -4.43 5.96
C ALA A 110 -10.14 -4.91 6.80
N ALA A 111 -11.31 -5.11 6.17
CA ALA A 111 -12.48 -5.69 6.83
C ALA A 111 -12.24 -7.12 7.34
N GLN A 112 -11.34 -7.89 6.72
CA GLN A 112 -11.03 -9.27 7.13
C GLN A 112 -10.32 -9.34 8.49
N LEU A 113 -9.70 -8.25 8.98
CA LEU A 113 -9.12 -8.18 10.32
C LEU A 113 -10.14 -8.37 11.45
N ARG A 114 -11.44 -8.28 11.14
CA ARG A 114 -12.56 -8.53 12.06
C ARG A 114 -13.39 -9.77 11.66
N SER A 115 -12.91 -10.58 10.72
CA SER A 115 -13.60 -11.79 10.26
C SER A 115 -13.41 -12.92 11.27
N GLU A 116 -14.49 -13.66 11.57
CA GLU A 116 -14.42 -14.96 12.24
C GLU A 116 -13.68 -16.02 11.39
N TYR A 117 -13.61 -15.80 10.08
CA TYR A 117 -12.96 -16.65 9.09
C TYR A 117 -11.87 -15.84 8.36
N PRO A 118 -10.67 -15.68 8.95
CA PRO A 118 -9.56 -15.01 8.27
C PRO A 118 -8.99 -15.90 7.16
N VAL A 119 -8.58 -15.29 6.04
CA VAL A 119 -7.80 -16.00 5.03
C VAL A 119 -6.40 -16.23 5.60
N ARG A 120 -5.93 -17.48 5.54
CA ARG A 120 -4.61 -17.86 6.07
C ARG A 120 -3.56 -17.65 4.98
N PRO A 121 -2.33 -17.23 5.32
CA PRO A 121 -1.24 -17.19 4.36
C PRO A 121 -0.91 -18.60 3.84
N ALA A 122 -0.52 -18.71 2.57
CA ALA A 122 -0.23 -19.98 1.93
C ALA A 122 0.91 -20.72 2.64
N SER A 123 0.63 -21.94 3.09
CA SER A 123 1.58 -22.82 3.80
C SER A 123 2.13 -22.29 5.13
N TYR A 124 1.37 -21.47 5.86
CA TYR A 124 1.71 -21.04 7.22
C TYR A 124 0.77 -21.62 8.30
N PRO A 125 1.26 -21.95 9.50
CA PRO A 125 0.41 -22.29 10.64
C PRO A 125 -0.49 -21.14 11.06
N GLU A 126 -1.57 -21.46 11.77
CA GLU A 126 -2.49 -20.46 12.33
C GLU A 126 -1.77 -19.50 13.30
N GLY A 127 -2.09 -18.20 13.20
CA GLY A 127 -1.45 -17.15 13.98
C GLY A 127 -0.08 -16.69 13.47
N VAL A 128 0.50 -17.33 12.45
CA VAL A 128 1.79 -16.92 11.87
C VAL A 128 1.55 -15.91 10.75
N ARG A 129 2.23 -14.75 10.81
CA ARG A 129 2.24 -13.75 9.73
C ARG A 129 3.15 -14.19 8.60
N TYR A 130 2.78 -13.86 7.37
CA TYR A 130 3.66 -13.98 6.22
C TYR A 130 4.87 -13.02 6.36
N PRO A 131 6.10 -13.42 5.99
CA PRO A 131 7.29 -12.59 6.18
C PRO A 131 7.24 -11.32 5.33
N THR A 132 7.57 -10.19 5.95
CA THR A 132 7.80 -8.91 5.27
C THR A 132 9.29 -8.69 4.98
N LEU A 133 9.64 -7.63 4.26
CA LEU A 133 11.04 -7.18 4.16
C LEU A 133 11.66 -6.83 5.53
N PHE A 134 10.87 -6.48 6.54
CA PHE A 134 11.36 -6.30 7.90
C PHE A 134 11.71 -7.64 8.56
N THR A 135 10.87 -8.66 8.37
CA THR A 135 11.14 -10.03 8.82
C THR A 135 12.42 -10.56 8.18
N ALA A 136 12.51 -10.50 6.84
CA ALA A 136 13.65 -10.99 6.07
C ALA A 136 14.96 -10.28 6.43
N LEU A 137 14.92 -8.95 6.64
CA LEU A 137 16.10 -8.19 7.07
C LEU A 137 16.51 -8.54 8.51
N ARG A 138 15.56 -8.73 9.43
CA ARG A 138 15.84 -9.12 10.82
C ARG A 138 16.48 -10.51 10.89
N GLU A 139 16.00 -11.46 10.09
CA GLU A 139 16.55 -12.82 9.99
C GLU A 139 17.97 -12.81 9.40
N ALA A 140 18.17 -12.15 8.26
CA ALA A 140 19.46 -12.11 7.58
C ALA A 140 20.51 -11.26 8.32
N ARG A 141 20.09 -10.17 8.99
CA ARG A 141 20.97 -9.14 9.56
C ARG A 141 20.44 -8.63 10.92
N PRO A 142 20.40 -9.47 11.97
CA PRO A 142 19.68 -9.18 13.22
C PRO A 142 20.16 -7.95 14.01
N ARG A 143 21.34 -7.41 13.72
CA ARG A 143 21.88 -6.19 14.36
C ARG A 143 21.49 -4.87 13.66
N LEU A 144 20.92 -4.93 12.46
CA LEU A 144 20.55 -3.72 11.73
C LEU A 144 19.30 -3.07 12.33
N SER A 145 19.27 -1.73 12.34
CA SER A 145 18.16 -0.97 12.92
C SER A 145 17.05 -0.73 11.90
N THR A 146 15.80 -0.89 12.31
CA THR A 146 14.61 -0.80 11.43
C THR A 146 13.54 0.12 12.02
N ALA A 147 12.76 0.79 11.16
CA ALA A 147 11.67 1.66 11.59
C ALA A 147 10.43 1.62 10.69
N ALA A 148 9.26 1.78 11.30
CA ALA A 148 8.01 2.08 10.61
C ALA A 148 7.33 3.28 11.27
N TYR A 149 6.91 4.25 10.47
CA TYR A 149 6.18 5.46 10.86
C TYR A 149 4.91 5.54 10.01
N TYR A 150 3.73 5.42 10.62
CA TYR A 150 2.48 5.27 9.87
C TYR A 150 1.28 5.81 10.67
N SER A 151 0.25 6.22 9.95
CA SER A 151 -0.94 6.89 10.48
C SER A 151 -2.21 6.03 10.42
N TRP A 152 -2.29 5.06 9.51
CA TRP A 152 -3.47 4.19 9.38
C TRP A 152 -3.36 2.93 10.27
N PRO A 153 -4.24 2.73 11.28
CA PRO A 153 -4.10 1.64 12.25
C PRO A 153 -4.06 0.21 11.68
N PRO A 154 -4.83 -0.15 10.63
CA PRO A 154 -4.80 -1.50 10.03
C PRO A 154 -3.41 -1.99 9.61
N LEU A 155 -2.50 -1.09 9.21
CA LEU A 155 -1.13 -1.44 8.81
C LEU A 155 -0.33 -2.11 9.94
N SER A 156 -0.71 -1.88 11.20
CA SER A 156 -0.08 -2.55 12.34
C SER A 156 -0.24 -4.08 12.31
N SER A 157 -1.25 -4.61 11.60
CA SER A 157 -1.42 -6.06 11.42
C SER A 157 -0.34 -6.71 10.55
N LEU A 158 0.31 -5.92 9.67
CA LEU A 158 1.36 -6.37 8.76
C LEU A 158 2.73 -6.42 9.43
N LEU A 159 2.92 -5.71 10.54
CA LEU A 159 4.23 -5.43 11.14
C LEU A 159 4.44 -6.19 12.44
N GLY A 160 5.54 -6.92 12.55
CA GLY A 160 5.97 -7.53 13.81
C GLY A 160 6.61 -6.50 14.75
N GLN A 161 6.28 -6.56 16.04
CA GLN A 161 6.97 -5.74 17.05
C GLN A 161 8.42 -6.18 17.27
N ALA A 162 8.74 -7.47 17.09
CA ALA A 162 10.10 -8.01 17.26
C ALA A 162 11.06 -7.71 16.09
N GLU A 163 10.53 -7.37 14.91
CA GLU A 163 11.34 -7.02 13.72
C GLU A 163 11.64 -5.52 13.62
N LEU A 164 10.92 -4.66 14.35
CA LEU A 164 11.04 -3.21 14.35
C LEU A 164 11.81 -2.67 15.57
N ASN A 165 12.85 -1.86 15.36
CA ASN A 165 13.46 -1.08 16.45
C ASN A 165 12.62 0.17 16.80
N VAL A 166 11.83 0.68 15.85
CA VAL A 166 10.83 1.73 16.06
C VAL A 166 9.55 1.36 15.32
N SER A 167 8.42 1.34 16.03
CA SER A 167 7.07 1.26 15.45
C SER A 167 6.26 2.45 15.96
N ALA A 168 6.04 3.43 15.09
CA ALA A 168 5.42 4.70 15.41
C ALA A 168 4.07 4.84 14.69
N LEU A 169 3.04 4.18 15.23
CA LEU A 169 1.65 4.42 14.85
C LEU A 169 1.16 5.75 15.45
N ARG A 170 0.61 6.63 14.62
CA ARG A 170 -0.08 7.88 15.01
C ARG A 170 -1.46 7.94 14.33
N PRO A 171 -2.50 7.34 14.92
CA PRO A 171 -3.83 7.26 14.30
C PRO A 171 -4.37 8.64 13.96
N CYS A 172 -4.70 8.89 12.69
CA CYS A 172 -5.35 10.15 12.29
C CYS A 172 -6.88 10.02 12.18
N GLY A 173 -7.39 8.95 11.56
CA GLY A 173 -8.80 8.51 11.65
C GLY A 173 -9.86 9.48 11.09
N SER A 174 -9.43 10.54 10.42
CA SER A 174 -10.25 11.52 9.69
C SER A 174 -9.33 12.42 8.87
N CYS A 175 -9.83 13.01 7.78
CA CYS A 175 -9.08 13.96 6.95
C CYS A 175 -8.39 15.07 7.77
N ASP A 176 -9.13 15.82 8.59
CA ASP A 176 -8.59 16.89 9.44
C ASP A 176 -7.52 16.33 10.40
N GLY A 177 -7.76 15.16 10.97
CA GLY A 177 -6.79 14.45 11.80
C GLY A 177 -5.50 14.13 11.04
N CYS A 178 -5.55 13.73 9.76
CA CYS A 178 -4.34 13.37 9.02
C CYS A 178 -3.54 14.63 8.62
N VAL A 179 -4.24 15.72 8.30
CA VAL A 179 -3.64 17.06 8.11
C VAL A 179 -2.92 17.54 9.38
N GLU A 180 -3.43 17.25 10.58
CA GLU A 180 -2.78 17.60 11.85
C GLU A 180 -1.63 16.64 12.24
N VAL A 181 -1.83 15.33 12.09
CA VAL A 181 -0.96 14.29 12.66
C VAL A 181 0.23 13.93 11.77
N GLU A 182 0.03 13.80 10.47
CA GLU A 182 1.09 13.39 9.54
C GLU A 182 2.27 14.37 9.38
N PRO A 183 2.12 15.71 9.44
CA PRO A 183 3.29 16.58 9.50
C PRO A 183 4.12 16.38 10.78
N GLN A 184 3.48 15.94 11.88
CA GLN A 184 4.15 15.59 13.12
C GLN A 184 4.86 14.23 12.99
N LEU A 185 4.22 13.23 12.37
CA LEU A 185 4.83 11.94 12.04
C LEU A 185 6.10 12.11 11.19
N ALA A 186 6.04 12.94 10.14
CA ALA A 186 7.20 13.28 9.32
C ALA A 186 8.30 13.99 10.15
N ALA A 187 7.93 14.89 11.06
CA ALA A 187 8.87 15.57 11.95
C ALA A 187 9.51 14.63 12.99
N GLU A 188 8.77 13.64 13.51
CA GLU A 188 9.29 12.59 14.38
C GLU A 188 10.34 11.75 13.65
N PHE A 189 10.09 11.32 12.42
CA PHE A 189 11.07 10.59 11.61
C PHE A 189 12.32 11.44 11.30
N VAL A 190 12.14 12.70 10.90
CA VAL A 190 13.24 13.65 10.68
C VAL A 190 14.08 13.87 11.96
N LYS A 191 13.47 13.82 13.14
CA LYS A 191 14.16 13.88 14.44
C LYS A 191 14.91 12.58 14.74
N ALA A 192 14.37 11.42 14.35
CA ALA A 192 15.01 10.12 14.53
C ALA A 192 16.24 9.93 13.63
N LEU A 193 16.19 10.37 12.36
CA LEU A 193 17.31 10.35 11.42
C LEU A 193 18.57 11.12 11.92
N LYS A 194 18.40 12.06 12.86
CA LYS A 194 19.51 12.79 13.51
C LYS A 194 20.14 12.04 14.69
N ARG A 195 19.51 10.96 15.17
CA ARG A 195 19.88 10.24 16.39
C ARG A 195 20.36 8.82 16.14
N GLN A 196 19.80 8.16 15.12
CA GLN A 196 20.14 6.79 14.75
C GLN A 196 20.06 6.60 13.24
N ARG A 197 20.85 5.64 12.73
CA ARG A 197 20.80 5.21 11.33
C ARG A 197 19.99 3.93 11.24
N PHE A 198 18.96 3.93 10.41
CA PHE A 198 18.16 2.74 10.11
C PHE A 198 18.67 2.12 8.81
N ALA A 199 18.91 0.82 8.77
CA ALA A 199 19.16 0.11 7.51
C ALA A 199 17.89 0.05 6.65
N LEU A 200 16.71 -0.01 7.28
CA LEU A 200 15.43 0.02 6.61
C LEU A 200 14.44 0.89 7.37
N SER A 201 13.76 1.79 6.66
CA SER A 201 12.66 2.59 7.18
C SER A 201 11.48 2.59 6.23
N TRP A 202 10.28 2.56 6.78
CA TRP A 202 9.04 2.86 6.06
C TRP A 202 8.36 4.07 6.72
N VAL A 203 7.99 5.06 5.90
CA VAL A 203 7.14 6.19 6.30
C VAL A 203 5.91 6.17 5.40
N TYR A 204 4.73 6.23 5.99
CA TYR A 204 3.45 6.14 5.29
C TYR A 204 2.58 7.38 5.57
N PHE A 205 1.87 7.84 4.55
CA PHE A 205 0.94 8.97 4.58
C PHE A 205 -0.42 8.58 3.98
N ASP A 206 -1.46 8.70 4.80
CA ASP A 206 -2.89 8.39 4.58
C ASP A 206 -3.66 9.61 4.05
N VAL A 207 -3.17 10.83 4.36
CA VAL A 207 -3.92 12.09 4.18
C VAL A 207 -4.46 12.31 2.76
N LEU A 208 -3.80 11.76 1.74
CA LEU A 208 -4.22 11.93 0.35
C LEU A 208 -5.46 11.09 0.02
N ASP A 209 -5.57 9.86 0.54
CA ASP A 209 -6.74 9.00 0.31
C ASP A 209 -7.87 9.30 1.30
N GLU A 210 -7.57 9.37 2.60
CA GLU A 210 -8.55 9.68 3.64
C GLU A 210 -9.28 11.01 3.37
N CYS A 211 -8.56 12.07 2.95
CA CYS A 211 -9.21 13.31 2.54
C CYS A 211 -9.95 13.23 1.20
N ALA A 212 -9.48 12.45 0.23
CA ALA A 212 -10.20 12.24 -1.02
C ALA A 212 -11.59 11.60 -0.77
N HIS A 213 -11.65 10.56 0.06
CA HIS A 213 -12.90 9.94 0.50
C HIS A 213 -13.78 10.91 1.29
N ALA A 214 -13.23 11.57 2.32
CA ALA A 214 -13.97 12.49 3.18
C ALA A 214 -14.61 13.65 2.41
N LEU A 215 -13.88 14.21 1.43
CA LEU A 215 -14.35 15.31 0.58
C LEU A 215 -15.21 14.83 -0.62
N ARG A 216 -15.30 13.51 -0.83
CA ARG A 216 -15.88 12.89 -2.05
C ARG A 216 -15.25 13.46 -3.33
N ALA A 217 -13.94 13.66 -3.28
CA ALA A 217 -13.13 14.28 -4.32
C ALA A 217 -12.12 13.27 -4.85
N GLY A 218 -11.79 13.38 -6.13
CA GLY A 218 -10.97 12.41 -6.85
C GLY A 218 -9.70 13.01 -7.45
N ASP A 219 -8.93 12.17 -8.14
CA ASP A 219 -7.67 12.55 -8.79
C ASP A 219 -7.81 13.60 -9.91
N ARG A 220 -9.06 13.90 -10.30
CA ARG A 220 -9.46 14.94 -11.26
C ARG A 220 -10.10 16.17 -10.60
N ASP A 221 -10.43 16.11 -9.31
CA ASP A 221 -11.09 17.20 -8.58
C ASP A 221 -10.06 18.17 -7.97
N ALA A 222 -10.40 19.46 -7.95
CA ALA A 222 -9.49 20.53 -7.51
C ALA A 222 -8.98 20.38 -6.06
N ALA A 223 -9.73 19.68 -5.19
CA ALA A 223 -9.37 19.44 -3.79
C ALA A 223 -8.17 18.48 -3.62
N TYR A 224 -7.86 17.66 -4.63
CA TYR A 224 -6.82 16.64 -4.53
C TYR A 224 -5.39 17.20 -4.68
N THR A 225 -5.21 18.24 -5.51
CA THR A 225 -3.87 18.82 -5.77
C THR A 225 -3.23 19.47 -4.52
N PRO A 226 -3.96 20.24 -3.68
CA PRO A 226 -3.41 20.77 -2.42
C PRO A 226 -2.94 19.69 -1.43
N LEU A 227 -3.62 18.55 -1.36
CA LEU A 227 -3.22 17.41 -0.54
C LEU A 227 -1.89 16.83 -1.03
N LEU A 228 -1.76 16.58 -2.35
CA LEU A 228 -0.51 16.10 -2.95
C LEU A 228 0.66 17.08 -2.75
N ARG A 229 0.44 18.39 -2.90
CA ARG A 229 1.45 19.43 -2.59
C ARG A 229 1.91 19.34 -1.13
N THR A 230 0.97 19.10 -0.21
CA THR A 230 1.25 18.99 1.23
C THR A 230 2.12 17.77 1.55
N VAL A 231 1.84 16.62 0.91
CA VAL A 231 2.69 15.42 1.03
C VAL A 231 4.07 15.63 0.39
N ASP A 232 4.18 16.30 -0.77
CA ASP A 232 5.47 16.64 -1.39
C ASP A 232 6.35 17.48 -0.44
N GLU A 233 5.77 18.46 0.28
CA GLU A 233 6.52 19.22 1.27
C GLU A 233 7.14 18.33 2.36
N TRP A 234 6.41 17.31 2.82
CA TRP A 234 6.87 16.38 3.85
C TRP A 234 7.96 15.43 3.32
N VAL A 235 7.78 14.90 2.11
CA VAL A 235 8.82 14.18 1.36
C VAL A 235 10.09 15.04 1.24
N GLY A 236 9.93 16.31 0.87
CA GLY A 236 11.01 17.28 0.81
C GLY A 236 11.71 17.51 2.15
N ARG A 237 10.97 17.57 3.27
CA ARG A 237 11.53 17.68 4.63
C ARG A 237 12.37 16.45 4.97
N ILE A 238 11.90 15.25 4.63
CA ILE A 238 12.60 13.98 4.85
C ILE A 238 13.88 13.90 4.00
N VAL A 239 13.80 14.21 2.70
CA VAL A 239 14.97 14.23 1.79
C VAL A 239 16.03 15.22 2.29
N ARG A 240 15.63 16.45 2.70
CA ARG A 240 16.55 17.43 3.29
C ARG A 240 17.20 16.91 4.59
N ALA A 241 16.48 16.15 5.41
CA ALA A 241 17.05 15.52 6.61
C ALA A 241 18.08 14.43 6.31
N LEU A 242 17.87 13.61 5.26
CA LEU A 242 18.86 12.63 4.79
C LEU A 242 20.14 13.31 4.29
N HIS A 243 20.03 14.45 3.60
CA HIS A 243 21.21 15.26 3.23
C HIS A 243 21.92 15.83 4.46
N ALA A 244 21.19 16.43 5.41
CA ALA A 244 21.75 16.98 6.64
C ALA A 244 22.45 15.93 7.52
N SER A 245 21.92 14.70 7.55
CA SER A 245 22.48 13.56 8.30
C SER A 245 23.61 12.83 7.54
N ARG A 246 24.05 13.35 6.39
CA ARG A 246 25.05 12.73 5.49
C ARG A 246 24.68 11.31 5.04
N MET A 247 23.38 10.98 5.04
CA MET A 247 22.85 9.66 4.64
C MET A 247 22.46 9.62 3.15
N ALA A 248 22.17 10.76 2.52
CA ALA A 248 21.63 10.81 1.17
C ALA A 248 22.48 10.11 0.08
N LYS A 249 23.80 9.98 0.26
CA LYS A 249 24.67 9.26 -0.70
C LYS A 249 24.62 7.73 -0.56
N SER A 250 24.22 7.20 0.59
CA SER A 250 24.15 5.76 0.87
C SER A 250 22.71 5.26 1.16
N THR A 251 21.71 6.11 0.89
CA THR A 251 20.28 5.80 1.04
C THR A 251 19.63 5.57 -0.31
N LEU A 252 19.06 4.39 -0.53
CA LEU A 252 18.10 4.14 -1.59
C LEU A 252 16.71 4.55 -1.10
N LEU A 253 16.03 5.40 -1.87
CA LEU A 253 14.67 5.85 -1.57
C LEU A 253 13.71 5.31 -2.63
N LEU A 254 12.64 4.66 -2.19
CA LEU A 254 11.50 4.30 -3.02
C LEU A 254 10.28 5.11 -2.60
N VAL A 255 9.67 5.86 -3.53
CA VAL A 255 8.28 6.34 -3.39
C VAL A 255 7.37 5.36 -4.10
N ALA A 256 6.33 4.89 -3.42
CA ALA A 256 5.32 4.01 -3.99
C ALA A 256 3.91 4.44 -3.57
N SER A 257 2.94 4.22 -4.45
CA SER A 257 1.53 4.09 -4.07
C SER A 257 1.14 2.62 -4.02
N ASP A 258 0.02 2.38 -3.37
CA ASP A 258 -0.63 1.11 -3.17
C ASP A 258 -1.82 0.90 -4.10
N HIS A 259 -2.60 1.93 -4.42
CA HIS A 259 -3.63 1.86 -5.48
C HIS A 259 -3.79 3.16 -6.27
N GLY A 260 -4.37 3.05 -7.46
CA GLY A 260 -4.87 4.17 -8.24
C GLY A 260 -6.29 4.56 -7.81
N ARG A 261 -7.13 5.05 -8.75
CA ARG A 261 -8.54 5.39 -8.50
C ARG A 261 -9.46 5.02 -9.67
N ASP A 262 -10.75 4.84 -9.37
CA ASP A 262 -11.75 4.33 -10.32
C ASP A 262 -11.78 5.13 -11.63
N ALA A 263 -11.84 4.43 -12.76
CA ALA A 263 -11.88 5.08 -14.06
C ALA A 263 -13.08 6.06 -14.25
N PRO A 264 -14.31 5.79 -13.77
CA PRO A 264 -15.46 6.69 -13.99
C PRO A 264 -15.40 8.04 -13.29
N THR A 265 -15.01 8.08 -12.01
CA THR A 265 -15.06 9.28 -11.16
C THR A 265 -13.69 9.67 -10.59
N GLY A 266 -12.82 8.69 -10.38
CA GLY A 266 -11.52 8.86 -9.74
C GLY A 266 -11.63 9.13 -8.24
N ARG A 267 -12.72 8.76 -7.57
CA ARG A 267 -13.04 9.08 -6.15
C ARG A 267 -12.98 7.85 -5.24
N SER A 268 -13.11 6.66 -5.81
CA SER A 268 -13.07 5.35 -5.16
C SER A 268 -11.90 4.52 -5.69
N HIS A 269 -11.71 3.33 -5.16
CA HIS A 269 -10.77 2.31 -5.61
C HIS A 269 -11.30 0.92 -5.20
N GLY A 270 -10.50 -0.15 -5.35
CA GLY A 270 -10.86 -1.53 -5.02
C GLY A 270 -11.34 -2.37 -6.22
N GLY A 271 -11.55 -1.76 -7.37
CA GLY A 271 -11.93 -2.40 -8.63
C GLY A 271 -10.75 -2.88 -9.49
N PHE A 272 -11.09 -3.17 -10.75
CA PHE A 272 -10.23 -3.87 -11.71
C PHE A 272 -9.83 -2.99 -12.91
N SER A 273 -10.16 -1.70 -12.90
CA SER A 273 -9.81 -0.82 -14.01
C SER A 273 -8.31 -0.50 -14.03
N THR A 274 -7.75 -0.24 -15.21
CA THR A 274 -6.34 0.15 -15.35
C THR A 274 -5.99 1.36 -14.48
N ALA A 275 -6.91 2.32 -14.34
CA ALA A 275 -6.74 3.51 -13.51
C ALA A 275 -6.65 3.22 -11.99
N GLU A 276 -7.14 2.06 -11.53
CA GLU A 276 -7.02 1.59 -10.14
C GLU A 276 -5.79 0.72 -9.93
N LEU A 277 -5.34 0.04 -10.99
CA LEU A 277 -4.29 -0.97 -10.96
C LEU A 277 -2.91 -0.44 -11.38
N GLU A 278 -2.79 0.78 -11.89
CA GLU A 278 -1.52 1.42 -12.27
C GLU A 278 -1.18 2.60 -11.37
N VAL A 279 0.00 2.53 -10.75
CA VAL A 279 0.48 3.49 -9.76
C VAL A 279 1.88 4.02 -10.10
N PRO A 280 2.23 5.24 -9.64
CA PRO A 280 3.57 5.78 -9.82
C PRO A 280 4.56 5.14 -8.83
N TRP A 281 5.78 4.95 -9.31
CA TRP A 281 6.89 4.35 -8.57
C TRP A 281 8.16 5.12 -8.91
N ILE A 282 8.87 5.61 -7.89
CA ILE A 282 10.11 6.39 -8.07
C ILE A 282 11.20 5.82 -7.17
N LEU A 283 12.19 5.18 -7.78
CA LEU A 283 13.41 4.73 -7.11
C LEU A 283 14.54 5.74 -7.35
N SER A 284 15.19 6.21 -6.28
CA SER A 284 16.28 7.19 -6.36
C SER A 284 17.32 6.91 -5.28
N GLY A 285 18.58 6.74 -5.64
CA GLY A 285 19.66 6.52 -4.66
C GLY A 285 20.96 6.01 -5.30
N PRO A 286 21.88 5.45 -4.49
CA PRO A 286 23.11 4.87 -5.01
C PRO A 286 22.82 3.68 -5.95
N GLY A 287 23.62 3.55 -7.01
CA GLY A 287 23.48 2.51 -8.03
C GLY A 287 22.34 2.73 -9.04
N VAL A 288 21.36 3.59 -8.76
CA VAL A 288 20.19 3.80 -9.63
C VAL A 288 20.58 4.57 -10.90
N VAL A 289 20.13 4.06 -12.06
CA VAL A 289 20.26 4.72 -13.36
C VAL A 289 18.99 5.54 -13.63
N ALA A 290 19.15 6.84 -13.87
CA ALA A 290 18.02 7.74 -14.08
C ALA A 290 17.31 7.48 -15.42
N GLY A 291 15.98 7.33 -15.41
CA GLY A 291 15.18 7.09 -16.61
C GLY A 291 13.78 6.53 -16.35
N ARG A 292 12.95 6.47 -17.39
CA ARG A 292 11.69 5.71 -17.35
C ARG A 292 11.98 4.23 -17.51
N LEU A 293 11.43 3.41 -16.62
CA LEU A 293 11.39 1.97 -16.75
C LEU A 293 10.18 1.60 -17.63
N THR A 294 10.44 0.85 -18.69
CA THR A 294 9.44 0.36 -19.66
C THR A 294 9.24 -1.16 -19.58
N VAL A 295 9.85 -1.80 -18.56
CA VAL A 295 9.64 -3.21 -18.25
C VAL A 295 8.40 -3.36 -17.35
N PRO A 296 7.67 -4.48 -17.42
CA PRO A 296 6.63 -4.78 -16.45
C PRO A 296 7.20 -4.80 -15.03
N ILE A 297 6.52 -4.09 -14.12
CA ILE A 297 6.83 -4.02 -12.69
C ILE A 297 5.53 -4.22 -11.93
N SER A 298 5.55 -5.10 -10.93
CA SER A 298 4.45 -5.34 -10.00
C SER A 298 4.72 -4.64 -8.67
N SER A 299 3.69 -4.29 -7.90
CA SER A 299 3.84 -3.81 -6.53
C SER A 299 4.58 -4.82 -5.64
N THR A 300 4.49 -6.12 -5.95
CA THR A 300 5.25 -7.20 -5.34
C THR A 300 6.77 -7.09 -5.54
N ASP A 301 7.24 -6.34 -6.54
CA ASP A 301 8.67 -6.24 -6.84
C ASP A 301 9.41 -5.28 -5.89
N ALA A 302 8.68 -4.53 -5.06
CA ALA A 302 9.24 -3.58 -4.10
C ALA A 302 10.11 -4.26 -3.03
N ALA A 303 9.55 -5.11 -2.17
CA ALA A 303 10.29 -5.82 -1.11
C ALA A 303 11.58 -6.54 -1.59
N PRO A 304 11.55 -7.39 -2.63
CA PRO A 304 12.76 -8.06 -3.13
C PRO A 304 13.81 -7.08 -3.68
N THR A 305 13.40 -6.02 -4.40
CA THR A 305 14.32 -4.98 -4.88
C THR A 305 14.99 -4.22 -3.74
N LEU A 306 14.23 -3.90 -2.69
CA LEU A 306 14.75 -3.19 -1.51
C LEU A 306 15.70 -4.06 -0.67
N LEU A 307 15.41 -5.35 -0.50
CA LEU A 307 16.33 -6.30 0.17
C LEU A 307 17.62 -6.51 -0.62
N HIS A 308 17.51 -6.67 -1.95
CA HIS A 308 18.64 -6.83 -2.85
C HIS A 308 19.61 -5.64 -2.76
N ALA A 309 19.07 -4.40 -2.72
CA ALA A 309 19.86 -3.20 -2.53
C ALA A 309 20.59 -3.12 -1.17
N LEU A 310 20.07 -3.76 -0.12
CA LEU A 310 20.73 -3.92 1.19
C LEU A 310 21.72 -5.09 1.24
N GLY A 311 21.94 -5.79 0.12
CA GLY A 311 22.80 -6.97 0.06
C GLY A 311 22.20 -8.18 0.79
N VAL A 312 20.87 -8.29 0.81
CA VAL A 312 20.11 -9.43 1.33
C VAL A 312 19.43 -10.12 0.16
N THR A 313 19.71 -11.41 -0.05
CA THR A 313 18.99 -12.23 -1.02
C THR A 313 17.52 -12.33 -0.60
N PRO A 314 16.55 -11.97 -1.47
CA PRO A 314 15.14 -12.12 -1.15
C PRO A 314 14.80 -13.60 -0.82
N PRO A 315 14.05 -13.86 0.25
CA PRO A 315 13.67 -15.20 0.63
C PRO A 315 12.64 -15.77 -0.35
N VAL A 316 12.56 -17.10 -0.47
CA VAL A 316 11.73 -17.81 -1.48
C VAL A 316 10.23 -17.52 -1.39
N GLN A 317 9.78 -16.97 -0.27
CA GLN A 317 8.42 -16.50 -0.04
C GLN A 317 8.09 -15.22 -0.82
N MET A 318 9.06 -14.45 -1.30
CA MET A 318 8.82 -13.25 -2.11
C MET A 318 8.69 -13.66 -3.58
N HIS A 319 7.50 -13.48 -4.15
CA HIS A 319 7.18 -13.87 -5.53
C HIS A 319 7.51 -12.77 -6.55
N GLY A 320 7.62 -11.52 -6.10
CA GLY A 320 8.11 -10.41 -6.91
C GLY A 320 9.58 -10.58 -7.29
N ARG A 321 9.97 -9.95 -8.39
CA ARG A 321 11.35 -9.96 -8.88
C ARG A 321 12.15 -8.76 -8.37
N VAL A 322 13.47 -8.84 -8.46
CA VAL A 322 14.33 -7.65 -8.38
C VAL A 322 14.19 -6.86 -9.68
N VAL A 323 13.93 -5.56 -9.57
CA VAL A 323 13.90 -4.62 -10.71
C VAL A 323 15.35 -4.17 -11.03
N ALA A 324 16.19 -5.11 -11.45
CA ALA A 324 17.61 -4.89 -11.76
C ALA A 324 17.83 -3.85 -12.87
N GLU A 325 16.83 -3.62 -13.72
CA GLU A 325 16.84 -2.60 -14.76
C GLU A 325 16.97 -1.18 -14.18
N ALA A 326 16.49 -0.95 -12.95
CA ALA A 326 16.66 0.33 -12.26
C ALA A 326 18.12 0.65 -11.90
N PHE A 327 19.01 -0.35 -11.91
CA PHE A 327 20.44 -0.22 -11.60
C PHE A 327 21.35 -0.35 -12.82
N GLY A 328 20.77 -0.51 -14.02
CA GLY A 328 21.50 -0.72 -15.28
C GLY A 328 21.76 -2.18 -15.63
N GLY A 329 21.39 -3.14 -14.77
CA GLY A 329 21.59 -4.57 -14.98
C GLY A 329 20.75 -5.18 -16.12
N GLY A 330 19.80 -4.44 -16.69
CA GLY A 330 18.94 -4.85 -17.81
C GLY A 330 19.56 -4.71 -19.21
N GLY A 331 20.89 -4.79 -19.33
CA GLY A 331 21.65 -4.35 -20.50
C GLY A 331 21.19 -4.91 -21.85
N VAL A 332 20.52 -4.06 -22.65
CA VAL A 332 20.39 -4.03 -24.13
C VAL A 332 19.76 -5.24 -24.85
N GLU A 333 19.88 -6.47 -24.35
CA GLU A 333 19.43 -7.69 -25.02
C GLU A 333 17.97 -8.04 -24.70
N GLY A 334 17.53 -7.80 -23.45
CA GLY A 334 16.14 -7.99 -23.02
C GLY A 334 15.16 -7.06 -23.74
N GLN A 335 15.52 -5.78 -23.88
CA GLN A 335 14.66 -4.75 -24.51
C GLN A 335 14.48 -4.97 -26.03
N ARG A 336 15.45 -5.58 -26.72
CA ARG A 336 15.31 -5.92 -28.15
C ARG A 336 14.35 -7.10 -28.40
N ARG A 337 14.11 -7.96 -27.41
CA ARG A 337 13.24 -9.14 -27.59
C ARG A 337 11.75 -8.79 -27.66
N VAL A 338 11.32 -7.79 -26.88
CA VAL A 338 9.93 -7.29 -26.89
C VAL A 338 9.61 -6.62 -28.25
N MET A 339 10.44 -5.66 -28.65
CA MET A 339 10.31 -4.95 -29.95
C MET A 339 10.33 -5.87 -31.18
N ARG A 340 11.02 -7.02 -31.11
CA ARG A 340 11.10 -7.96 -32.25
C ARG A 340 9.92 -8.92 -32.34
N ALA A 341 9.19 -9.14 -31.24
CA ALA A 341 7.95 -9.93 -31.27
C ALA A 341 6.85 -9.19 -32.04
N GLU A 342 6.64 -7.92 -31.73
CA GLU A 342 5.58 -7.09 -32.35
C GLU A 342 5.85 -6.74 -33.82
N GLY A 343 7.12 -6.75 -34.26
CA GLY A 343 7.53 -6.40 -35.63
C GLY A 343 7.73 -7.56 -36.60
N SER A 344 7.32 -8.80 -36.30
CA SER A 344 7.66 -9.97 -37.13
C SER A 344 6.51 -10.90 -37.58
N GLU A 345 5.27 -10.66 -37.14
CA GLU A 345 4.11 -11.44 -37.62
C GLU A 345 3.47 -10.86 -38.89
N GLU A 346 3.59 -9.54 -39.14
CA GLU A 346 2.90 -8.87 -40.27
C GLU A 346 3.60 -9.03 -41.64
N SER A 347 4.86 -9.52 -41.69
CA SER A 347 5.65 -9.63 -42.94
C SER A 347 5.90 -11.05 -43.45
N ARG A 348 5.24 -12.07 -42.88
CA ARG A 348 5.44 -13.49 -43.23
C ARG A 348 4.23 -14.21 -43.85
N GLY A 349 3.17 -13.48 -44.20
CA GLY A 349 1.94 -14.06 -44.76
C GLY A 349 1.90 -14.29 -46.29
N GLU A 350 2.78 -13.66 -47.08
CA GLU A 350 2.52 -13.45 -48.53
C GLU A 350 3.56 -14.01 -49.53
N ARG A 351 4.49 -14.90 -49.14
CA ARG A 351 5.54 -15.40 -50.07
C ARG A 351 5.72 -16.91 -50.19
N GLU A 352 4.80 -17.73 -49.68
CA GLU A 352 4.86 -19.21 -49.83
C GLU A 352 3.54 -19.79 -50.40
N ARG A 353 3.03 -19.16 -51.47
CA ARG A 353 1.96 -19.70 -52.33
C ARG A 353 2.29 -19.59 -53.81
N GLU A 354 3.46 -20.03 -54.22
CA GLU A 354 3.72 -20.37 -55.61
C GLU A 354 4.90 -21.35 -55.73
N GLN A 355 4.89 -22.15 -56.81
CA GLN A 355 5.88 -23.18 -57.15
C GLN A 355 5.85 -24.46 -56.29
N GLY A 356 5.21 -25.50 -56.84
CA GLY A 356 5.41 -26.89 -56.43
C GLY A 356 6.22 -27.67 -57.48
N GLN A 357 6.12 -29.01 -57.42
CA GLN A 357 6.80 -30.01 -58.29
C GLN A 357 8.29 -30.24 -57.95
N SER A 358 8.85 -31.45 -58.03
CA SER A 358 8.27 -32.82 -58.11
C SER A 358 9.39 -33.88 -57.91
N CYS A 359 8.99 -35.16 -57.77
CA CYS A 359 9.81 -36.38 -57.88
C CYS A 359 10.83 -36.68 -56.73
N GLY A 360 11.02 -37.93 -56.29
CA GLY A 360 10.26 -39.14 -56.61
C GLY A 360 10.88 -40.44 -56.06
N ALA A 361 10.03 -41.48 -55.90
CA ALA A 361 10.29 -42.93 -55.85
C ALA A 361 11.31 -43.54 -54.84
N GLY A 362 10.89 -44.61 -54.16
CA GLY A 362 11.76 -45.57 -53.45
C GLY A 362 11.06 -46.22 -52.25
N ALA A 363 10.88 -47.56 -52.27
CA ALA A 363 10.08 -48.29 -51.27
C ALA A 363 10.86 -49.40 -50.55
N CYS A 364 10.27 -49.90 -49.43
CA CYS A 364 10.56 -51.19 -48.77
C CYS A 364 11.92 -51.35 -48.04
N GLN A 365 12.11 -52.27 -47.07
CA GLN A 365 11.26 -52.83 -45.99
C GLN A 365 12.13 -53.74 -45.05
N LEU A 366 11.76 -53.83 -43.76
CA LEU A 366 11.88 -55.01 -42.85
C LEU A 366 13.23 -55.60 -42.34
N GLY A 367 13.25 -55.88 -41.02
CA GLY A 367 14.00 -56.98 -40.35
C GLY A 367 15.09 -56.54 -39.36
N ARG A 368 15.29 -57.15 -38.16
CA ARG A 368 14.58 -58.21 -37.39
C ARG A 368 14.84 -58.02 -35.88
N THR A 369 13.99 -58.58 -35.00
CA THR A 369 14.25 -58.81 -33.56
C THR A 369 14.43 -60.32 -33.28
N PRO A 370 15.06 -60.74 -32.16
CA PRO A 370 14.37 -61.09 -30.90
C PRO A 370 15.21 -60.76 -29.62
N ALA A 371 14.80 -60.94 -28.35
CA ALA A 371 13.51 -61.07 -27.66
C ALA A 371 13.70 -60.69 -26.16
N THR A 372 12.61 -60.32 -25.47
CA THR A 372 12.59 -59.87 -24.05
C THR A 372 12.22 -61.01 -23.08
N PRO A 373 12.38 -60.81 -21.75
CA PRO A 373 11.26 -60.37 -20.88
C PRO A 373 11.73 -59.36 -19.78
N LYS A 374 10.93 -58.61 -18.99
CA LYS A 374 9.51 -58.25 -18.75
C LYS A 374 9.56 -57.05 -17.75
N ALA A 375 8.57 -56.16 -17.49
CA ALA A 375 7.29 -55.79 -18.11
C ALA A 375 6.77 -54.49 -17.42
N LEU A 376 6.47 -53.39 -18.15
CA LEU A 376 5.11 -52.86 -18.45
C LEU A 376 4.66 -51.64 -17.56
N PRO A 377 3.75 -50.74 -18.02
CA PRO A 377 4.19 -49.38 -18.44
C PRO A 377 3.30 -48.20 -17.93
N PRO A 378 3.58 -46.93 -18.31
CA PRO A 378 2.71 -45.78 -18.00
C PRO A 378 1.57 -45.57 -19.03
N ARG A 379 0.70 -44.58 -18.80
CA ARG A 379 -0.32 -44.11 -19.76
C ARG A 379 -0.27 -42.59 -19.96
N HIS A 380 -0.19 -42.17 -21.22
CA HIS A 380 -0.54 -40.82 -21.69
C HIS A 380 -1.96 -40.83 -22.29
N TRP A 381 -2.57 -39.64 -22.42
CA TRP A 381 -3.70 -39.43 -23.32
C TRP A 381 -3.47 -38.17 -24.15
N ALA A 382 -3.69 -38.26 -25.47
CA ALA A 382 -3.66 -37.14 -26.40
C ALA A 382 -5.04 -37.01 -27.09
N GLY A 383 -5.49 -35.79 -27.35
CA GLY A 383 -6.78 -35.54 -27.99
C GLY A 383 -6.73 -35.53 -29.53
N PRO A 384 -7.88 -35.56 -30.21
CA PRO A 384 -7.97 -35.38 -31.66
C PRO A 384 -8.35 -33.94 -32.08
N ARG A 385 -8.03 -33.57 -33.33
CA ARG A 385 -8.53 -32.36 -34.02
C ARG A 385 -9.46 -32.76 -35.17
N SER A 386 -10.50 -31.96 -35.44
CA SER A 386 -11.19 -31.86 -36.73
C SER A 386 -11.88 -30.51 -36.89
N ALA A 387 -12.09 -30.07 -38.14
CA ALA A 387 -12.40 -28.69 -38.54
C ALA A 387 -13.92 -28.42 -38.75
N PRO A 388 -14.38 -27.15 -38.97
CA PRO A 388 -15.75 -26.73 -38.65
C PRO A 388 -16.70 -26.57 -39.85
N PRO A 389 -18.02 -26.37 -39.60
CA PRO A 389 -18.93 -25.73 -40.54
C PRO A 389 -19.54 -24.40 -40.01
N ARG A 390 -20.17 -23.66 -40.92
CA ARG A 390 -20.79 -22.33 -40.73
C ARG A 390 -22.28 -22.44 -40.36
N GLY A 391 -22.87 -21.39 -39.79
CA GLY A 391 -24.32 -21.12 -39.87
C GLY A 391 -24.95 -20.52 -38.62
N TRP A 392 -25.60 -19.36 -38.77
CA TRP A 392 -26.53 -18.79 -37.78
C TRP A 392 -27.96 -19.25 -38.06
N HIS A 393 -28.70 -19.71 -37.05
CA HIS A 393 -30.02 -19.21 -36.61
C HIS A 393 -30.69 -20.17 -35.59
N PRO A 394 -31.62 -19.68 -34.74
CA PRO A 394 -32.01 -20.39 -33.51
C PRO A 394 -33.25 -21.29 -33.66
N VAL A 395 -33.28 -22.40 -32.91
CA VAL A 395 -34.48 -23.24 -32.72
C VAL A 395 -34.67 -23.53 -31.22
N ARG A 396 -35.92 -23.47 -30.76
CA ARG A 396 -36.35 -23.67 -29.36
C ARG A 396 -36.61 -25.14 -29.01
N ALA A 397 -36.76 -25.38 -27.70
CA ALA A 397 -37.47 -26.49 -27.04
C ALA A 397 -36.66 -27.77 -26.74
N PRO A 398 -37.12 -28.64 -25.82
CA PRO A 398 -38.03 -28.44 -24.67
C PRO A 398 -37.43 -28.92 -23.33
N CYS A 399 -38.15 -28.70 -22.22
CA CYS A 399 -37.86 -29.35 -20.95
C CYS A 399 -38.30 -30.83 -20.94
N SER A 400 -37.50 -31.71 -20.34
CA SER A 400 -37.94 -33.02 -19.83
C SER A 400 -37.15 -33.37 -18.56
N ALA A 401 -37.83 -34.02 -17.62
CA ALA A 401 -37.37 -34.16 -16.23
C ALA A 401 -36.47 -35.37 -15.99
N VAL A 402 -35.72 -35.34 -14.89
CA VAL A 402 -35.11 -36.51 -14.24
C VAL A 402 -35.55 -36.51 -12.77
N GLU A 403 -36.06 -37.63 -12.31
CA GLU A 403 -36.55 -37.82 -10.94
C GLU A 403 -35.41 -38.11 -9.94
N LEU A 404 -35.60 -37.72 -8.68
CA LEU A 404 -34.77 -38.13 -7.55
C LEU A 404 -35.68 -38.55 -6.37
N PRO A 405 -35.27 -39.54 -5.54
CA PRO A 405 -36.18 -40.27 -4.67
C PRO A 405 -36.57 -39.55 -3.36
N CYS A 406 -37.73 -39.94 -2.83
CA CYS A 406 -38.38 -39.33 -1.66
C CYS A 406 -37.74 -39.67 -0.30
N LEU A 407 -37.74 -38.69 0.60
CA LEU A 407 -37.78 -38.87 2.06
C LEU A 407 -38.84 -37.92 2.67
N PRO A 408 -39.37 -38.20 3.88
CA PRO A 408 -40.78 -37.91 4.19
C PRO A 408 -41.12 -36.47 4.59
N ARG A 409 -42.38 -36.09 4.29
CA ARG A 409 -42.99 -34.79 4.62
C ARG A 409 -43.40 -34.68 6.09
N VAL A 410 -43.21 -33.50 6.68
CA VAL A 410 -44.21 -32.89 7.59
C VAL A 410 -44.47 -31.44 7.17
N GLN A 411 -45.74 -31.20 6.86
CA GLN A 411 -46.54 -29.97 6.65
C GLN A 411 -45.90 -28.57 6.63
N ALA A 412 -46.44 -27.72 5.74
CA ALA A 412 -46.00 -26.35 5.46
C ALA A 412 -47.06 -25.29 5.80
N ALA A 413 -46.64 -24.04 6.04
CA ALA A 413 -47.40 -22.83 5.73
C ALA A 413 -46.51 -21.58 5.61
N ALA A 414 -46.66 -20.87 4.48
CA ALA A 414 -46.34 -19.47 4.15
C ALA A 414 -45.42 -18.60 5.06
N GLY A 415 -44.41 -17.97 4.45
CA GLY A 415 -43.66 -16.84 5.03
C GLY A 415 -42.75 -16.15 4.00
N ALA A 416 -42.73 -14.81 4.01
CA ALA A 416 -42.00 -13.98 3.04
C ALA A 416 -40.50 -13.82 3.32
N TRP A 417 -39.79 -13.15 2.40
CA TRP A 417 -38.37 -12.80 2.45
C TRP A 417 -37.97 -12.07 3.76
N PRO A 418 -36.76 -12.31 4.31
CA PRO A 418 -36.27 -11.60 5.49
C PRO A 418 -35.80 -10.16 5.15
N PRO A 419 -35.96 -9.18 6.06
CA PRO A 419 -35.65 -7.77 5.81
C PRO A 419 -34.25 -7.30 6.23
N ASP A 420 -33.94 -6.08 5.78
CA ASP A 420 -32.73 -5.26 5.93
C ASP A 420 -32.32 -4.98 7.41
N PRO A 421 -31.04 -5.20 7.81
CA PRO A 421 -30.58 -5.06 9.19
C PRO A 421 -30.14 -3.65 9.61
N PHE A 422 -30.89 -2.59 9.26
CA PHE A 422 -30.66 -1.22 9.74
C PHE A 422 -31.93 -0.53 10.29
N ALA A 423 -32.52 -1.11 11.34
CA ALA A 423 -33.63 -0.46 12.06
C ALA A 423 -33.66 -0.82 13.57
N THR A 424 -32.89 -0.10 14.39
CA THR A 424 -33.07 -0.12 15.85
C THR A 424 -33.87 1.11 16.31
N ARG A 425 -35.06 0.86 16.85
CA ARG A 425 -35.86 1.88 17.55
C ARG A 425 -36.38 1.31 18.86
N ALA A 426 -35.99 1.91 19.98
CA ALA A 426 -36.59 1.68 21.28
C ALA A 426 -37.29 2.97 21.75
N SER A 427 -38.57 2.87 22.12
CA SER A 427 -39.33 3.96 22.76
C SER A 427 -40.53 3.36 23.51
N PRO A 428 -40.70 3.64 24.82
CA PRO A 428 -41.91 3.31 25.58
C PRO A 428 -42.85 4.55 25.62
N PRO A 429 -44.01 4.57 26.32
CA PRO A 429 -45.29 4.51 25.62
C PRO A 429 -46.04 5.86 25.52
N ARG A 430 -47.17 5.85 24.80
CA ARG A 430 -47.99 7.02 24.44
C ARG A 430 -48.87 7.52 25.59
N CYS A 431 -49.12 8.83 25.61
CA CYS A 431 -50.38 9.42 26.06
C CYS A 431 -50.79 10.63 25.17
N CYS A 432 -52.06 10.66 24.79
CA CYS A 432 -52.91 11.79 24.31
C CYS A 432 -52.44 12.77 23.19
N ARG A 433 -53.30 12.87 22.16
CA ARG A 433 -53.53 13.99 21.20
C ARG A 433 -54.91 14.61 21.53
N PRO A 434 -55.44 15.71 20.90
CA PRO A 434 -55.05 16.45 19.67
C PRO A 434 -55.10 18.01 19.87
N PRO A 435 -55.33 18.89 18.87
CA PRO A 435 -55.10 18.87 17.41
C PRO A 435 -54.15 19.99 16.88
N ALA A 436 -53.94 20.03 15.57
CA ALA A 436 -52.98 20.86 14.84
C ALA A 436 -53.40 22.32 14.55
N ARG A 437 -52.42 23.16 14.14
CA ARG A 437 -52.57 24.24 13.14
C ARG A 437 -51.25 24.56 12.42
N ARG A 438 -51.35 25.08 11.19
CA ARG A 438 -50.24 25.50 10.31
C ARG A 438 -49.79 26.94 10.63
N ALA A 439 -48.50 27.27 10.44
CA ALA A 439 -48.01 28.44 9.68
C ALA A 439 -46.50 28.72 9.91
N THR A 440 -45.85 29.28 8.89
CA THR A 440 -44.55 29.98 8.91
C THR A 440 -44.73 31.31 8.14
N PRO A 441 -43.76 32.24 8.16
CA PRO A 441 -43.01 32.85 9.27
C PRO A 441 -43.43 34.36 9.41
N PRO A 442 -42.69 35.27 10.09
CA PRO A 442 -41.55 35.92 9.41
C PRO A 442 -40.40 36.44 10.31
N SER A 443 -39.28 36.79 9.64
CA SER A 443 -38.27 37.85 9.91
C SER A 443 -38.04 38.45 11.32
N GLY A 444 -36.75 38.63 11.65
CA GLY A 444 -36.27 39.85 12.35
C GLY A 444 -35.38 39.60 13.57
N PRO A 445 -34.26 40.35 13.74
CA PRO A 445 -33.26 40.05 14.76
C PRO A 445 -33.49 40.82 16.07
N LEU A 446 -32.89 40.34 17.17
CA LEU A 446 -32.32 41.19 18.21
C LEU A 446 -31.33 40.43 19.10
N SER A 447 -30.45 41.17 19.76
CA SER A 447 -29.21 40.69 20.37
C SER A 447 -29.20 40.77 21.90
N ALA A 448 -28.34 39.93 22.50
CA ALA A 448 -27.60 40.19 23.74
C ALA A 448 -28.27 40.02 25.14
N ARG A 449 -27.79 38.97 25.82
CA ARG A 449 -27.09 39.00 27.13
C ARG A 449 -27.85 39.08 28.48
N PHE A 450 -27.50 38.07 29.32
CA PHE A 450 -27.13 38.08 30.75
C PHE A 450 -28.05 37.44 31.82
N CYS A 451 -27.38 36.94 32.88
CA CYS A 451 -27.86 36.48 34.21
C CYS A 451 -28.30 35.02 34.49
N SER A 452 -27.32 34.10 34.46
CA SER A 452 -26.76 33.35 35.63
C SER A 452 -27.62 32.69 36.76
N ARG A 453 -27.16 31.48 37.17
CA ARG A 453 -27.38 30.70 38.45
C ARG A 453 -28.76 30.01 38.58
N CYS A 454 -28.87 28.70 38.83
CA CYS A 454 -28.31 27.91 39.95
C CYS A 454 -28.01 26.42 39.59
N ALA A 455 -27.35 25.69 40.51
CA ALA A 455 -27.04 24.26 40.46
C ALA A 455 -27.39 23.58 41.82
N PRO A 456 -27.01 22.31 42.09
CA PRO A 456 -27.74 21.10 41.72
C PRO A 456 -28.28 20.31 42.94
N CYS A 457 -29.14 19.30 42.71
CA CYS A 457 -29.59 18.36 43.76
C CYS A 457 -29.41 16.89 43.35
N SER A 458 -28.90 16.08 44.29
CA SER A 458 -28.79 14.62 44.23
C SER A 458 -29.72 13.96 45.29
N PRO A 459 -29.63 12.67 45.65
CA PRO A 459 -30.57 11.66 45.16
C PRO A 459 -31.41 10.97 46.26
N CYS A 460 -32.50 10.29 45.88
CA CYS A 460 -33.30 9.48 46.80
C CYS A 460 -32.94 7.99 46.79
N ARG A 461 -32.77 7.43 47.99
CA ARG A 461 -32.66 5.98 48.26
C ARG A 461 -34.04 5.32 48.39
N ARG A 462 -34.12 4.01 48.17
CA ARG A 462 -34.89 3.08 49.03
C ARG A 462 -34.10 1.78 49.26
N SER A 463 -34.45 1.07 50.33
CA SER A 463 -33.59 0.07 50.99
C SER A 463 -34.38 -1.21 51.29
N CYS A 464 -33.72 -2.38 51.22
CA CYS A 464 -34.11 -3.61 51.91
C CYS A 464 -32.87 -4.32 52.49
N VAL A 465 -33.01 -4.91 53.68
CA VAL A 465 -32.02 -5.39 54.67
C VAL A 465 -32.79 -6.38 55.60
N PRO A 466 -32.23 -7.31 56.44
CA PRO A 466 -30.86 -7.84 56.65
C PRO A 466 -30.73 -9.41 56.61
N SER A 467 -29.50 -9.94 56.79
CA SER A 467 -29.11 -10.93 57.83
C SER A 467 -27.58 -11.20 57.74
N SER A 468 -26.74 -10.73 58.68
CA SER A 468 -26.02 -11.48 59.74
C SER A 468 -24.81 -12.34 59.25
N ALA A 469 -23.67 -12.50 59.95
CA ALA A 469 -23.12 -11.91 61.19
C ALA A 469 -21.58 -12.15 61.30
N ALA A 470 -20.90 -11.40 62.19
CA ALA A 470 -19.62 -11.70 62.90
C ALA A 470 -18.30 -11.89 62.06
N GLU A 471 -17.08 -11.58 62.53
CA GLU A 471 -16.60 -10.86 63.74
C GLU A 471 -15.19 -10.21 63.55
N ALA A 472 -14.64 -9.63 64.62
CA ALA A 472 -13.40 -8.82 64.67
C ALA A 472 -12.08 -9.63 64.50
N SER A 473 -10.86 -9.07 64.36
CA SER A 473 -10.28 -7.90 65.06
C SER A 473 -8.98 -7.34 64.42
N ARG A 474 -8.42 -6.29 65.07
CA ARG A 474 -7.35 -5.31 64.67
C ARG A 474 -6.23 -5.33 65.76
N PRO A 475 -5.21 -4.44 65.81
CA PRO A 475 -4.48 -3.61 64.80
C PRO A 475 -2.92 -3.55 65.00
N GLY A 476 -2.22 -2.70 64.23
CA GLY A 476 -0.90 -2.10 64.58
C GLY A 476 0.26 -2.51 63.65
N SER A 477 1.24 -1.66 63.29
CA SER A 477 1.57 -0.28 63.67
C SER A 477 2.30 0.50 62.54
N ARG A 478 2.43 1.83 62.68
CA ARG A 478 3.25 2.76 61.84
C ARG A 478 4.44 3.29 62.71
N PRO A 479 5.24 4.29 62.28
CA PRO A 479 6.29 4.31 61.23
C PRO A 479 7.64 4.87 61.79
N ALA A 480 8.66 5.14 60.95
CA ALA A 480 9.40 6.44 60.89
C ALA A 480 10.82 6.38 60.25
N THR A 481 11.12 7.40 59.42
CA THR A 481 12.39 8.15 59.16
C THR A 481 13.76 7.56 59.60
N SER A 482 14.84 7.66 58.83
CA SER A 482 15.58 8.93 58.55
C SER A 482 16.82 8.68 57.65
N ALA A 483 17.75 9.63 57.52
CA ALA A 483 18.78 9.71 56.46
C ALA A 483 20.24 9.83 56.96
N GLN A 484 21.18 9.82 56.00
CA GLN A 484 22.61 10.21 56.06
C GLN A 484 23.66 9.28 56.70
N ALA A 485 24.59 8.82 55.85
CA ALA A 485 26.03 8.62 56.03
C ALA A 485 26.61 8.10 54.67
N ALA A 486 27.81 8.43 54.20
CA ALA A 486 28.83 9.39 54.63
C ALA A 486 29.54 9.98 53.39
#